data_AF-A0A4D7DU00-F1
#
_entry.id   AF-A0A4D7DU00-F1
#
_cell.length_a   1.000
_cell.length_b   1.000
_cell.length_c   1.000
_cell.angle_alpha   90.00
_cell.angle_beta   90.00
_cell.angle_gamma   90.00
#
_symmetry.space_group_name_H-M   'P 1'
#
loop_
_entity.id
_entity.type
_entity.pdbx_description
1 polymer ?
#
loop_
_entity_poly.entity_id
_entity_poly.type
_entity_poly.pdbx_seq_one_letter_code
_entity_poly.pdbx_strand_id
1 'polypeptide(L)'
;MGREDIPETSAQQSGWKRLNADSIRRISDFLIERDPRQTVENLTTLRSLDKNTKSAYDSSSEVLDALSRAAVLVERIYLCSIPEGGFDREFNREEIGTKASAGTRIEAIEGTLDLLSERRKSELVTHVLSLQDGYQQASAIEAFAPSVNKLTPTQKGRIIDKAFDYASNYSARGDAILIRAGVQALSYAHDDLNPQQRRHLQQIVNYNLMPEQWVIIKDITEGRSDYIASEGQSMDEDFAVSGAISLREKMSVIESRVEKVFENDASEFRTMRQLSSVQFVMANVLNSVYERRAQLNDRESTRGSGPCL
;
A
#
# COMPACT_ATOMS: atom_id res chain seq x y z
N MET A 1 -72.90 6.90 -5.46
CA MET A 1 -71.62 6.18 -5.62
C MET A 1 -70.52 7.23 -5.66
N GLY A 2 -70.03 7.62 -4.48
CA GLY A 2 -68.89 8.53 -4.38
C GLY A 2 -67.61 7.75 -4.59
N ARG A 3 -66.76 8.19 -5.51
CA ARG A 3 -65.37 7.75 -5.58
C ARG A 3 -64.64 8.43 -4.44
N GLU A 4 -64.24 7.64 -3.44
CA GLU A 4 -63.24 8.05 -2.47
C GLU A 4 -61.89 8.11 -3.19
N ASP A 5 -61.41 9.33 -3.41
CA ASP A 5 -60.01 9.57 -3.76
C ASP A 5 -59.17 9.18 -2.54
N ILE A 6 -58.47 8.05 -2.66
CA ILE A 6 -57.42 7.67 -1.72
C ILE A 6 -56.26 8.65 -1.94
N PRO A 7 -55.86 9.46 -0.96
CA PRO A 7 -54.68 10.29 -1.11
C PRO A 7 -53.47 9.36 -1.15
N GLU A 8 -52.79 9.31 -2.29
CA GLU A 8 -51.42 8.79 -2.40
C GLU A 8 -50.56 9.61 -1.43
N THR A 9 -50.33 9.06 -0.24
CA THR A 9 -49.38 9.59 0.70
C THR A 9 -48.00 9.47 0.08
N SER A 10 -47.50 10.60 -0.42
CA SER A 10 -46.13 10.85 -0.84
C SER A 10 -45.16 10.78 0.36
N ALA A 11 -45.14 9.65 1.05
CA ALA A 11 -44.37 9.40 2.26
C ALA A 11 -43.30 8.32 2.03
N GLN A 12 -42.56 8.42 0.93
CA GLN A 12 -41.19 7.94 0.84
C GLN A 12 -40.26 9.13 0.61
N GLN A 13 -40.28 10.09 1.54
CA GLN A 13 -39.09 10.93 1.70
C GLN A 13 -37.98 10.01 2.19
N SER A 14 -37.01 9.71 1.34
CA SER A 14 -35.83 8.92 1.69
C SER A 14 -35.28 9.39 3.03
N GLY A 15 -35.00 8.47 3.96
CA GLY A 15 -34.51 8.80 5.31
C GLY A 15 -33.30 9.74 5.31
N TRP A 16 -32.53 9.73 4.21
CA TRP A 16 -31.45 10.66 3.88
C TRP A 16 -31.83 12.14 3.93
N LYS A 17 -33.04 12.52 3.49
CA LYS A 17 -33.50 13.92 3.52
C LYS A 17 -33.68 14.50 4.92
N ARG A 18 -33.71 13.65 5.95
CA ARG A 18 -33.85 14.05 7.36
C ARG A 18 -32.51 14.17 8.09
N LEU A 19 -31.41 13.74 7.47
CA LEU A 19 -30.09 13.83 8.07
C LEU A 19 -29.55 15.25 7.96
N ASN A 20 -29.00 15.77 9.04
CA ASN A 20 -28.28 17.03 9.03
C ASN A 20 -26.86 16.83 8.47
N ALA A 21 -26.18 17.94 8.14
CA ALA A 21 -24.84 17.90 7.55
C ALA A 21 -23.82 17.16 8.43
N ASP A 22 -23.92 17.28 9.75
CA ASP A 22 -23.05 16.56 10.69
C ASP A 22 -23.25 15.04 10.64
N SER A 23 -24.49 14.57 10.51
CA SER A 23 -24.81 13.14 10.40
C SER A 23 -24.30 12.58 9.07
N ILE A 24 -24.48 13.32 7.99
CA ILE A 24 -23.95 12.96 6.67
C ILE A 24 -22.42 12.91 6.69
N ARG A 25 -21.76 13.85 7.38
CA ARG A 25 -20.31 13.86 7.56
C ARG A 25 -19.83 12.62 8.32
N ARG A 26 -20.48 12.27 9.44
CA ARG A 26 -20.15 11.03 10.17
C ARG A 26 -20.37 9.78 9.33
N ILE A 27 -21.46 9.69 8.57
CA ILE A 27 -21.69 8.56 7.65
C ILE A 27 -20.58 8.50 6.59
N SER A 28 -20.16 9.64 6.06
CA SER A 28 -19.02 9.72 5.12
C SER A 28 -17.74 9.19 5.75
N ASP A 29 -17.47 9.54 7.02
CA ASP A 29 -16.32 9.01 7.77
C ASP A 29 -16.40 7.48 7.93
N PHE A 30 -17.60 6.87 7.99
CA PHE A 30 -17.76 5.41 8.01
C PHE A 30 -17.56 4.74 6.64
N LEU A 31 -17.72 5.48 5.54
CA LEU A 31 -17.58 4.96 4.18
C LEU A 31 -16.15 5.01 3.63
N ILE A 32 -15.23 5.65 4.35
CA ILE A 32 -13.80 5.56 4.07
C ILE A 32 -13.36 4.11 4.26
N GLU A 33 -12.57 3.58 3.35
CA GLU A 33 -11.99 2.24 3.38
C GLU A 33 -10.47 2.37 3.27
N ARG A 34 -9.73 1.29 3.55
CA ARG A 34 -8.29 1.29 3.31
C ARG A 34 -7.94 1.40 1.82
N ASP A 35 -8.80 0.86 0.95
CA ASP A 35 -8.69 1.05 -0.50
C ASP A 35 -9.23 2.46 -0.87
N PRO A 36 -8.38 3.37 -1.37
CA PRO A 36 -8.81 4.71 -1.77
C PRO A 36 -9.84 4.70 -2.89
N ARG A 37 -9.81 3.71 -3.80
CA ARG A 37 -10.80 3.60 -4.89
C ARG A 37 -12.17 3.21 -4.36
N GLN A 38 -12.22 2.22 -3.47
CA GLN A 38 -13.47 1.82 -2.83
C GLN A 38 -14.05 2.98 -2.01
N THR A 39 -13.19 3.74 -1.32
CA THR A 39 -13.59 4.97 -0.63
C THR A 39 -14.23 5.96 -1.59
N VAL A 40 -13.58 6.24 -2.72
CA VAL A 40 -14.10 7.17 -3.74
C VAL A 40 -15.44 6.69 -4.30
N GLU A 41 -15.59 5.39 -4.58
CA GLU A 41 -16.85 4.80 -5.07
C GLU A 41 -17.99 4.93 -4.04
N ASN A 42 -17.73 4.52 -2.79
CA ASN A 42 -18.69 4.60 -1.70
C ASN A 42 -19.18 6.04 -1.50
N LEU A 43 -18.24 6.99 -1.57
CA LEU A 43 -18.51 8.39 -1.30
C LEU A 43 -19.12 9.13 -2.48
N THR A 44 -18.77 8.74 -3.71
CA THR A 44 -19.46 9.21 -4.92
C THR A 44 -20.92 8.75 -4.92
N THR A 45 -21.16 7.51 -4.48
CA THR A 45 -22.51 6.97 -4.30
C THR A 45 -23.28 7.80 -3.28
N LEU A 46 -22.70 8.06 -2.09
CA LEU A 46 -23.31 8.91 -1.07
C LEU A 46 -23.63 10.32 -1.61
N ARG A 47 -22.67 10.95 -2.32
CA ARG A 47 -22.84 12.28 -2.92
C ARG A 47 -23.98 12.34 -3.93
N SER A 48 -24.29 11.22 -4.60
CA SER A 48 -25.34 11.15 -5.63
C SER A 48 -26.77 11.03 -5.09
N LEU A 49 -26.95 10.82 -3.78
CA LEU A 49 -28.27 10.52 -3.18
C LEU A 49 -29.25 11.71 -3.22
N ASP A 50 -28.82 12.91 -2.84
CA ASP A 50 -29.64 14.13 -2.91
C ASP A 50 -28.82 15.43 -2.80
N LYS A 51 -29.45 16.59 -3.03
CA LYS A 51 -28.81 17.91 -3.01
C LYS A 51 -28.27 18.32 -1.64
N ASN A 52 -28.94 17.97 -0.55
CA ASN A 52 -28.49 18.29 0.81
C ASN A 52 -27.27 17.45 1.17
N THR A 53 -27.30 16.17 0.83
CA THR A 53 -26.18 15.24 0.97
C THR A 53 -24.97 15.72 0.16
N LYS A 54 -25.18 16.16 -1.08
CA LYS A 54 -24.13 16.77 -1.91
C LYS A 54 -23.53 18.02 -1.28
N SER A 55 -24.35 18.97 -0.80
CA SER A 55 -23.85 20.22 -0.20
C SER A 55 -23.12 19.99 1.13
N ALA A 56 -23.57 19.03 1.94
CA ALA A 56 -22.90 18.63 3.17
C ALA A 56 -21.56 17.91 2.92
N TYR A 57 -21.48 17.20 1.80
CA TYR A 57 -20.28 16.50 1.35
C TYR A 57 -19.24 17.44 0.73
N ASP A 58 -19.66 18.35 -0.14
CA ASP A 58 -18.77 19.28 -0.84
C ASP A 58 -18.05 20.23 0.16
N SER A 59 -18.61 20.45 1.35
CA SER A 59 -18.01 21.24 2.43
C SER A 59 -17.02 20.46 3.32
N SER A 60 -16.95 19.13 3.26
CA SER A 60 -15.98 18.28 3.99
C SER A 60 -14.89 17.68 3.08
N SER A 61 -14.64 18.31 1.93
CA SER A 61 -14.03 17.71 0.72
C SER A 61 -12.51 17.50 0.73
N GLU A 62 -11.79 17.80 1.81
CA GLU A 62 -10.33 17.77 1.79
C GLU A 62 -9.74 16.34 1.81
N VAL A 63 -10.23 15.49 2.72
CA VAL A 63 -9.78 14.09 2.84
C VAL A 63 -10.12 13.30 1.58
N LEU A 64 -11.24 13.61 0.97
CA LEU A 64 -11.77 12.87 -0.17
C LEU A 64 -11.08 13.26 -1.46
N ASP A 65 -10.81 14.55 -1.62
CA ASP A 65 -9.92 15.06 -2.67
C ASP A 65 -8.54 14.41 -2.55
N ALA A 66 -7.95 14.38 -1.35
CA ALA A 66 -6.65 13.77 -1.12
C ALA A 66 -6.62 12.26 -1.40
N LEU A 67 -7.62 11.50 -0.94
CA LEU A 67 -7.73 10.06 -1.22
C LEU A 67 -7.96 9.78 -2.71
N SER A 68 -8.77 10.59 -3.38
CA SER A 68 -8.99 10.47 -4.83
C SER A 68 -7.70 10.70 -5.61
N ARG A 69 -6.95 11.74 -5.25
CA ARG A 69 -5.67 12.09 -5.85
C ARG A 69 -4.62 11.01 -5.58
N ALA A 70 -4.55 10.50 -4.36
CA ALA A 70 -3.70 9.36 -4.01
C ALA A 70 -4.04 8.11 -4.84
N ALA A 71 -5.33 7.79 -5.02
CA ALA A 71 -5.76 6.63 -5.82
C ALA A 71 -5.24 6.71 -7.27
N VAL A 72 -5.32 7.90 -7.87
CA VAL A 72 -4.83 8.16 -9.23
C VAL A 72 -3.30 8.03 -9.29
N LEU A 73 -2.58 8.61 -8.32
CA LEU A 73 -1.13 8.52 -8.26
C LEU A 73 -0.64 7.09 -8.04
N VAL A 74 -1.24 6.36 -7.11
CA VAL A 74 -0.91 4.95 -6.84
C VAL A 74 -1.07 4.11 -8.10
N GLU A 75 -2.17 4.26 -8.85
CA GLU A 75 -2.36 3.53 -10.10
C GLU A 75 -1.33 3.93 -11.15
N ARG A 76 -1.08 5.23 -11.32
CA ARG A 76 -0.12 5.72 -12.31
C ARG A 76 1.29 5.17 -12.03
N ILE A 77 1.71 5.20 -10.77
CA ILE A 77 3.01 4.65 -10.37
C ILE A 77 3.02 3.14 -10.60
N TYR A 78 1.96 2.41 -10.24
CA TYR A 78 1.85 0.98 -10.51
C TYR A 78 2.01 0.63 -11.99
N LEU A 79 1.28 1.32 -12.87
CA LEU A 79 1.32 1.11 -14.31
C LEU A 79 2.69 1.45 -14.92
N CYS A 80 3.41 2.40 -14.33
CA CYS A 80 4.78 2.71 -14.74
C CYS A 80 5.78 1.65 -14.25
N SER A 81 5.62 1.18 -13.01
CA SER A 81 6.56 0.26 -12.39
C SER A 81 6.41 -1.18 -12.87
N ILE A 82 5.18 -1.64 -13.09
CA ILE A 82 4.85 -3.04 -13.38
C ILE A 82 4.39 -3.16 -14.84
N PRO A 83 5.18 -3.79 -15.74
CA PRO A 83 4.78 -3.97 -17.12
C PRO A 83 3.54 -4.87 -17.25
N GLU A 84 2.66 -4.59 -18.21
CA GLU A 84 1.41 -5.34 -18.41
C GLU A 84 1.63 -6.85 -18.67
N GLY A 85 2.75 -7.21 -19.31
CA GLY A 85 3.15 -8.59 -19.57
C GLY A 85 3.86 -9.28 -18.40
N GLY A 86 4.07 -8.58 -17.28
CA GLY A 86 4.96 -8.99 -16.20
C GLY A 86 6.41 -8.58 -16.43
N PHE A 87 7.31 -9.06 -15.57
CA PHE A 87 8.72 -8.71 -15.62
C PHE A 87 9.44 -9.42 -16.77
N ASP A 88 10.53 -8.81 -17.26
CA ASP A 88 11.36 -9.39 -18.30
C ASP A 88 11.93 -10.75 -17.90
N ARG A 89 12.00 -11.66 -18.88
CA ARG A 89 12.45 -13.04 -18.66
C ARG A 89 13.94 -13.17 -18.39
N GLU A 90 14.74 -12.30 -19.01
CA GLU A 90 16.20 -12.27 -18.88
C GLU A 90 16.64 -10.85 -18.52
N PHE A 91 17.28 -10.69 -17.38
CA PHE A 91 17.85 -9.41 -16.96
C PHE A 91 19.32 -9.37 -17.36
N ASN A 92 19.66 -8.51 -18.32
CA ASN A 92 21.05 -8.34 -18.74
C ASN A 92 21.82 -7.58 -17.65
N ARG A 93 22.89 -8.20 -17.12
CA ARG A 93 23.75 -7.58 -16.10
C ARG A 93 24.48 -6.34 -16.63
N GLU A 94 24.65 -6.19 -17.95
CA GLU A 94 25.22 -4.99 -18.56
C GLU A 94 24.29 -3.77 -18.46
N GLU A 95 23.00 -3.99 -18.18
CA GLU A 95 21.98 -2.94 -17.99
C GLU A 95 21.81 -2.55 -16.50
N ILE A 96 22.68 -3.04 -15.61
CA ILE A 96 22.65 -2.67 -14.19
C ILE A 96 22.84 -1.15 -14.05
N GLY A 97 21.89 -0.52 -13.36
CA GLY A 97 21.88 0.93 -13.10
C GLY A 97 21.19 1.75 -14.19
N THR A 98 20.91 1.16 -15.35
CA THR A 98 20.06 1.78 -16.38
C THR A 98 18.64 1.21 -16.36
N LYS A 99 18.51 -0.12 -16.33
CA LYS A 99 17.22 -0.82 -16.30
C LYS A 99 16.83 -1.22 -14.88
N ALA A 100 15.55 -1.15 -14.55
CA ALA A 100 15.07 -1.56 -13.24
C ALA A 100 14.81 -3.07 -13.18
N SER A 101 15.40 -3.74 -12.17
CA SER A 101 15.09 -5.13 -11.86
C SER A 101 13.66 -5.27 -11.33
N ALA A 102 13.15 -6.51 -11.30
CA ALA A 102 11.86 -6.83 -10.70
C ALA A 102 11.79 -6.37 -9.23
N GLY A 103 12.87 -6.57 -8.46
CA GLY A 103 12.97 -6.09 -7.09
C GLY A 103 12.84 -4.56 -6.99
N THR A 104 13.61 -3.80 -7.78
CA THR A 104 13.55 -2.34 -7.77
C THR A 104 12.17 -1.80 -8.19
N ARG A 105 11.50 -2.48 -9.13
CA ARG A 105 10.12 -2.14 -9.52
C ARG A 105 9.10 -2.41 -8.41
N ILE A 106 9.30 -3.45 -7.62
CA ILE A 106 8.44 -3.76 -6.46
C ILE A 106 8.67 -2.74 -5.35
N GLU A 107 9.93 -2.40 -5.05
CA GLU A 107 10.25 -1.31 -4.11
C GLU A 107 9.53 0.00 -4.50
N ALA A 108 9.39 0.27 -5.81
CA ALA A 108 8.73 1.47 -6.33
C ALA A 108 7.22 1.54 -6.08
N ILE A 109 6.58 0.45 -5.65
CA ILE A 109 5.13 0.40 -5.36
C ILE A 109 4.81 -0.12 -3.96
N GLU A 110 5.82 -0.61 -3.24
CA GLU A 110 5.67 -1.30 -1.95
C GLU A 110 5.00 -0.42 -0.88
N GLY A 111 5.39 0.87 -0.82
CA GLY A 111 4.88 1.81 0.17
C GLY A 111 3.35 1.86 0.19
N THR A 112 2.71 1.75 -0.97
CA THR A 112 1.26 1.81 -1.13
C THR A 112 0.65 0.51 -1.64
N LEU A 113 1.33 -0.62 -1.44
CA LEU A 113 0.82 -1.93 -1.86
C LEU A 113 -0.57 -2.21 -1.29
N ASP A 114 -0.86 -1.78 -0.06
CA ASP A 114 -2.16 -1.92 0.62
C ASP A 114 -3.28 -1.13 -0.05
N LEU A 115 -2.94 -0.06 -0.77
CA LEU A 115 -3.88 0.81 -1.50
C LEU A 115 -4.20 0.29 -2.91
N LEU A 116 -3.48 -0.73 -3.37
CA LEU A 116 -3.78 -1.39 -4.65
C LEU A 116 -4.99 -2.31 -4.50
N SER A 117 -5.79 -2.39 -5.57
CA SER A 117 -6.89 -3.36 -5.62
C SER A 117 -6.38 -4.80 -5.47
N GLU A 118 -7.23 -5.68 -4.93
CA GLU A 118 -6.90 -7.10 -4.77
C GLU A 118 -6.57 -7.80 -6.08
N ARG A 119 -7.15 -7.33 -7.18
CA ARG A 119 -6.80 -7.78 -8.53
C ARG A 119 -5.34 -7.46 -8.86
N ARG A 120 -4.90 -6.21 -8.64
CA ARG A 120 -3.51 -5.78 -8.91
C ARG A 120 -2.50 -6.51 -8.02
N LYS A 121 -2.82 -6.71 -6.73
CA LYS A 121 -1.99 -7.52 -5.82
C LYS A 121 -1.86 -8.95 -6.33
N SER A 122 -2.96 -9.56 -6.78
CA SER A 122 -2.98 -10.92 -7.33
C SER A 122 -2.18 -11.04 -8.63
N GLU A 123 -2.33 -10.08 -9.55
CA GLU A 123 -1.55 -9.98 -10.79
C GLU A 123 -0.06 -9.87 -10.48
N LEU A 124 0.32 -8.96 -9.58
CA LEU A 124 1.71 -8.73 -9.18
C LEU A 124 2.36 -9.99 -8.56
N VAL A 125 1.69 -10.64 -7.61
CA VAL A 125 2.16 -11.90 -7.02
C VAL A 125 2.33 -12.98 -8.09
N THR A 126 1.43 -13.03 -9.06
CA THR A 126 1.53 -13.97 -10.19
C THR A 126 2.74 -13.65 -11.07
N HIS A 127 2.98 -12.37 -11.40
CA HIS A 127 4.16 -11.95 -12.16
C HIS A 127 5.47 -12.33 -11.46
N VAL A 128 5.59 -12.07 -10.15
CA VAL A 128 6.76 -12.46 -9.37
C VAL A 128 6.98 -13.96 -9.38
N LEU A 129 5.93 -14.75 -9.15
CA LEU A 129 6.05 -16.21 -9.10
C LEU A 129 6.25 -16.84 -10.49
N SER A 130 5.96 -16.10 -11.57
CA SER A 130 6.17 -16.53 -12.96
C SER A 130 7.57 -16.22 -13.52
N LEU A 131 8.38 -15.42 -12.80
CA LEU A 131 9.75 -15.11 -13.18
C LEU A 131 10.56 -16.41 -13.32
N GLN A 132 11.20 -16.58 -14.48
CA GLN A 132 12.05 -17.75 -14.77
C GLN A 132 13.47 -17.56 -14.24
N ASP A 133 13.98 -16.33 -14.28
CA ASP A 133 15.27 -15.99 -13.68
C ASP A 133 15.17 -16.02 -12.16
N GLY A 134 15.89 -16.97 -11.55
CA GLY A 134 15.84 -17.18 -10.10
C GLY A 134 16.36 -15.99 -9.29
N TYR A 135 17.30 -15.20 -9.84
CA TYR A 135 17.83 -14.02 -9.17
C TYR A 135 16.81 -12.88 -9.16
N GLN A 136 16.17 -12.59 -10.28
CA GLN A 136 15.09 -11.61 -10.39
C GLN A 136 13.91 -12.00 -9.50
N GLN A 137 13.54 -13.28 -9.49
CA GLN A 137 12.46 -13.77 -8.64
C GLN A 137 12.80 -13.65 -7.15
N ALA A 138 14.03 -14.00 -6.74
CA ALA A 138 14.47 -13.83 -5.37
C ALA A 138 14.53 -12.35 -4.95
N SER A 139 15.09 -11.48 -5.80
CA SER A 139 15.13 -10.03 -5.57
C SER A 139 13.72 -9.44 -5.45
N ALA A 140 12.76 -9.92 -6.25
CA ALA A 140 11.37 -9.52 -6.16
C ALA A 140 10.70 -9.96 -4.84
N ILE A 141 10.97 -11.18 -4.39
CA ILE A 141 10.48 -11.69 -3.10
C ILE A 141 11.08 -10.92 -1.93
N GLU A 142 12.39 -10.62 -1.99
CA GLU A 142 13.08 -9.78 -1.00
C GLU A 142 12.44 -8.40 -0.90
N ALA A 143 12.16 -7.75 -2.03
CA ALA A 143 11.49 -6.45 -2.08
C ALA A 143 10.03 -6.49 -1.57
N PHE A 144 9.33 -7.60 -1.76
CA PHE A 144 7.97 -7.79 -1.24
C PHE A 144 7.91 -7.95 0.28
N ALA A 145 9.01 -8.40 0.88
CA ALA A 145 9.08 -8.86 2.26
C ALA A 145 8.47 -7.89 3.29
N PRO A 146 8.80 -6.59 3.29
CA PRO A 146 8.34 -5.68 4.35
C PRO A 146 6.84 -5.40 4.26
N SER A 147 6.21 -5.73 3.12
CA SER A 147 4.80 -5.49 2.84
C SER A 147 4.01 -6.78 2.60
N VAL A 148 4.57 -7.93 2.95
CA VAL A 148 3.93 -9.24 2.75
C VAL A 148 2.62 -9.37 3.52
N ASN A 149 2.50 -8.68 4.66
CA ASN A 149 1.30 -8.63 5.49
C ASN A 149 0.15 -7.82 4.85
N LYS A 150 0.43 -7.03 3.80
CA LYS A 150 -0.58 -6.27 3.04
C LYS A 150 -1.30 -7.13 1.98
N LEU A 151 -0.87 -8.38 1.80
CA LEU A 151 -1.45 -9.36 0.88
C LEU A 151 -2.54 -10.21 1.55
N THR A 152 -3.42 -10.79 0.75
CA THR A 152 -4.39 -11.80 1.24
C THR A 152 -3.66 -13.03 1.79
N PRO A 153 -4.30 -13.81 2.68
CA PRO A 153 -3.71 -15.05 3.20
C PRO A 153 -3.22 -16.01 2.10
N THR A 154 -3.97 -16.13 1.00
CA THR A 154 -3.60 -16.98 -0.14
C THR A 154 -2.37 -16.45 -0.89
N GLN A 155 -2.34 -15.15 -1.21
CA GLN A 155 -1.20 -14.51 -1.88
C GLN A 155 0.06 -14.58 -1.00
N LYS A 156 -0.08 -14.24 0.28
CA LYS A 156 0.98 -14.30 1.29
C LYS A 156 1.55 -15.71 1.43
N GLY A 157 0.69 -16.73 1.53
CA GLY A 157 1.11 -18.12 1.61
C GLY A 157 2.01 -18.53 0.44
N ARG A 158 1.63 -18.17 -0.79
CA ARG A 158 2.43 -18.47 -2.00
C ARG A 158 3.82 -17.81 -1.98
N ILE A 159 3.92 -16.57 -1.49
CA ILE A 159 5.21 -15.86 -1.35
C ILE A 159 6.07 -16.52 -0.26
N ILE A 160 5.47 -16.86 0.89
CA ILE A 160 6.15 -17.53 2.01
C ILE A 160 6.65 -18.92 1.59
N ASP A 161 5.84 -19.71 0.90
CA ASP A 161 6.23 -21.03 0.41
C ASP A 161 7.43 -20.91 -0.53
N LYS A 162 7.40 -19.94 -1.45
CA LYS A 162 8.51 -19.71 -2.36
C LYS A 162 9.77 -19.18 -1.66
N ALA A 163 9.62 -18.38 -0.61
CA ALA A 163 10.73 -17.93 0.22
C ALA A 163 11.37 -19.11 0.98
N PHE A 164 10.56 -20.07 1.45
CA PHE A 164 11.06 -21.32 2.02
C PHE A 164 11.78 -22.19 0.99
N ASP A 165 11.30 -22.28 -0.26
CA ASP A 165 12.02 -22.96 -1.33
C ASP A 165 13.43 -22.40 -1.47
N TYR A 166 13.58 -21.07 -1.52
CA TYR A 166 14.89 -20.44 -1.63
C TYR A 166 15.76 -20.60 -0.38
N ALA A 167 15.18 -20.41 0.80
CA ALA A 167 15.90 -20.53 2.06
C ALA A 167 16.34 -21.98 2.35
N SER A 168 15.61 -22.97 1.82
CA SER A 168 15.87 -24.40 2.02
C SER A 168 16.68 -25.04 0.89
N ASN A 169 16.90 -24.36 -0.24
CA ASN A 169 17.62 -24.93 -1.40
C ASN A 169 19.14 -24.97 -1.15
N TYR A 170 19.53 -25.84 -0.22
CA TYR A 170 20.89 -26.10 0.17
C TYR A 170 21.50 -27.18 -0.72
N SER A 171 21.81 -26.82 -1.97
CA SER A 171 22.90 -27.53 -2.64
C SER A 171 24.21 -26.84 -2.25
N ALA A 172 25.33 -27.56 -2.16
CA ALA A 172 26.67 -26.98 -1.91
C ALA A 172 27.13 -25.97 -3.00
N ARG A 173 26.25 -25.62 -3.94
CA ARG A 173 26.37 -24.62 -5.01
C ARG A 173 25.20 -23.62 -5.00
N GLY A 174 24.33 -23.64 -3.99
CA GLY A 174 23.21 -22.72 -3.87
C GLY A 174 23.72 -21.29 -3.87
N ASP A 175 23.17 -20.47 -4.78
CA ASP A 175 23.54 -19.07 -4.87
C ASP A 175 23.13 -18.38 -3.56
N ALA A 176 24.13 -17.90 -2.81
CA ALA A 176 23.98 -17.27 -1.51
C ALA A 176 22.93 -16.14 -1.52
N ILE A 177 22.72 -15.52 -2.69
CA ILE A 177 21.73 -14.47 -2.89
C ILE A 177 20.30 -15.00 -2.76
N LEU A 178 20.02 -16.20 -3.27
CA LEU A 178 18.70 -16.82 -3.17
C LEU A 178 18.37 -17.16 -1.71
N ILE A 179 19.31 -17.79 -1.01
CA ILE A 179 19.16 -18.13 0.41
C ILE A 179 18.92 -16.86 1.22
N ARG A 180 19.71 -15.80 0.98
CA ARG A 180 19.56 -14.50 1.64
C ARG A 180 18.16 -13.92 1.42
N ALA A 181 17.71 -13.83 0.17
CA ALA A 181 16.39 -13.30 -0.17
C ALA A 181 15.26 -14.09 0.52
N GLY A 182 15.35 -15.42 0.51
CA GLY A 182 14.40 -16.29 1.20
C GLY A 182 14.37 -16.05 2.71
N VAL A 183 15.53 -16.04 3.37
CA VAL A 183 15.59 -15.82 4.83
C VAL A 183 15.10 -14.43 5.19
N GLN A 184 15.48 -13.39 4.44
CA GLN A 184 15.04 -12.02 4.69
C GLN A 184 13.52 -11.90 4.56
N ALA A 185 12.94 -12.45 3.49
CA ALA A 185 11.49 -12.49 3.31
C ALA A 185 10.76 -13.19 4.46
N LEU A 186 11.27 -14.34 4.91
CA LEU A 186 10.71 -15.08 6.04
C LEU A 186 10.88 -14.34 7.37
N SER A 187 11.93 -13.55 7.51
CA SER A 187 12.20 -12.75 8.73
C SER A 187 11.19 -11.61 8.86
N TYR A 188 10.87 -10.91 7.76
CA TYR A 188 9.78 -9.92 7.75
C TYR A 188 8.40 -10.56 7.96
N ALA A 189 8.19 -11.77 7.46
CA ALA A 189 6.95 -12.52 7.63
C ALA A 189 6.85 -13.27 8.98
N HIS A 190 7.80 -13.09 9.91
CA HIS A 190 7.96 -13.97 11.08
C HIS A 190 6.68 -14.14 11.91
N ASP A 191 5.94 -13.05 12.12
CA ASP A 191 4.70 -13.06 12.91
C ASP A 191 3.57 -13.82 12.21
N ASP A 192 3.60 -13.91 10.87
CA ASP A 192 2.66 -14.66 10.05
C ASP A 192 3.02 -16.15 9.93
N LEU A 193 4.23 -16.55 10.31
CA LEU A 193 4.65 -17.95 10.27
C LEU A 193 4.01 -18.76 11.40
N ASN A 194 3.56 -19.98 11.07
CA ASN A 194 3.09 -20.91 12.07
C ASN A 194 4.27 -21.48 12.91
N PRO A 195 4.03 -22.10 14.08
CA PRO A 195 5.10 -22.59 14.95
C PRO A 195 6.05 -23.63 14.31
N GLN A 196 5.58 -24.38 13.31
CA GLN A 196 6.44 -25.31 12.58
C GLN A 196 7.34 -24.56 11.58
N GLN A 197 6.79 -23.59 10.84
CA GLN A 197 7.53 -22.73 9.93
C GLN A 197 8.59 -21.89 10.66
N ARG A 198 8.29 -21.34 11.84
CA ARG A 198 9.27 -20.61 12.66
C ARG A 198 10.44 -21.51 13.08
N ARG A 199 10.15 -22.75 13.50
CA ARG A 199 11.20 -23.73 13.83
C ARG A 199 12.04 -24.09 12.61
N HIS A 200 11.41 -24.26 11.44
CA HIS A 200 12.13 -24.53 10.18
C HIS A 200 13.03 -23.36 9.77
N LEU A 201 12.53 -22.13 9.85
CA LEU A 201 13.35 -20.92 9.63
C LEU A 201 14.53 -20.87 10.60
N GLN A 202 14.31 -21.13 11.89
CA GLN A 202 15.37 -21.13 12.88
C GLN A 202 16.43 -22.21 12.59
N GLN A 203 16.03 -23.39 12.11
CA GLN A 203 16.97 -24.40 11.64
C GLN A 203 17.78 -23.91 10.44
N ILE A 204 17.14 -23.29 9.45
CA ILE A 204 17.85 -22.70 8.31
C ILE A 204 18.87 -21.65 8.78
N VAL A 205 18.49 -20.74 9.68
CA VAL A 205 19.41 -19.72 10.19
C VAL A 205 20.58 -20.35 10.94
N ASN A 206 20.33 -21.36 11.78
CA ASN A 206 21.36 -21.96 12.63
C ASN A 206 22.31 -22.91 11.87
N TYR A 207 21.83 -23.57 10.82
CA TYR A 207 22.58 -24.63 10.13
C TYR A 207 23.02 -24.26 8.71
N ASN A 208 22.33 -23.32 8.06
CA ASN A 208 22.53 -23.02 6.64
C ASN A 208 23.08 -21.63 6.36
N LEU A 209 22.95 -20.67 7.29
CA LEU A 209 23.56 -19.34 7.14
C LEU A 209 24.93 -19.29 7.81
N MET A 210 25.94 -18.87 7.05
CA MET A 210 27.22 -18.49 7.63
C MET A 210 27.01 -17.23 8.50
N PRO A 211 27.71 -17.07 9.64
CA PRO A 211 27.56 -15.90 10.50
C PRO A 211 27.65 -14.56 9.76
N GLU A 212 28.50 -14.49 8.74
CA GLU A 212 28.70 -13.31 7.89
C GLU A 212 27.45 -12.99 7.06
N GLN A 213 26.71 -14.00 6.60
CA GLN A 213 25.46 -13.80 5.84
C GLN A 213 24.36 -13.25 6.75
N TRP A 214 24.33 -13.66 8.02
CA TRP A 214 23.41 -13.09 9.01
C TRP A 214 23.68 -11.62 9.29
N VAL A 215 24.95 -11.23 9.41
CA VAL A 215 25.36 -9.82 9.54
C VAL A 215 24.88 -9.02 8.33
N ILE A 216 25.08 -9.52 7.11
CA ILE A 216 24.61 -8.84 5.88
C ILE A 216 23.09 -8.66 5.87
N ILE A 217 22.31 -9.68 6.24
CA ILE A 217 20.83 -9.58 6.30
C ILE A 217 20.40 -8.51 7.30
N LYS A 218 21.05 -8.50 8.48
CA LYS A 218 20.77 -7.52 9.53
C LYS A 218 21.11 -6.10 9.07
N ASP A 219 22.31 -5.90 8.52
CA ASP A 219 22.77 -4.59 8.03
C ASP A 219 21.86 -4.05 6.91
N ILE A 220 21.39 -4.89 5.99
CA ILE A 220 20.44 -4.49 4.94
C ILE A 220 19.10 -4.09 5.54
N THR A 221 18.60 -4.84 6.52
CA THR A 221 17.32 -4.56 7.20
C THR A 221 17.37 -3.26 7.99
N GLU A 222 18.47 -3.02 8.71
CA GLU A 222 18.71 -1.79 9.47
C GLU A 222 18.94 -0.60 8.53
N GLY A 223 19.84 -0.73 7.54
CA GLY A 223 20.11 0.33 6.57
C GLY A 223 18.88 0.73 5.75
N ARG A 224 17.96 -0.21 5.47
CA ARG A 224 16.66 0.10 4.87
C ARG A 224 15.79 0.96 5.79
N SER A 225 15.79 0.67 7.08
CA SER A 225 15.04 1.46 8.07
C SER A 225 15.59 2.88 8.17
N ASP A 226 16.91 3.05 8.13
CA ASP A 226 17.57 4.36 8.12
C ASP A 226 17.27 5.14 6.84
N TYR A 227 17.30 4.48 5.68
CA TYR A 227 16.93 5.09 4.41
C TYR A 227 15.49 5.62 4.43
N ILE A 228 14.56 4.79 4.89
CA ILE A 228 13.15 5.14 5.05
C ILE A 228 12.98 6.36 5.97
N ALA A 229 13.70 6.40 7.10
CA ALA A 229 13.68 7.53 8.02
C ALA A 229 14.22 8.81 7.37
N SER A 230 15.31 8.71 6.59
CA SER A 230 15.90 9.86 5.90
C SER A 230 14.99 10.45 4.82
N GLU A 231 14.27 9.61 4.07
CA GLU A 231 13.29 10.05 3.06
C GLU A 231 12.08 10.71 3.72
N GLY A 232 11.66 10.20 4.89
CA GLY A 232 10.64 10.85 5.71
C GLY A 232 11.04 12.28 6.10
N GLN A 233 12.28 12.46 6.57
CA GLN A 233 12.82 13.78 6.94
C GLN A 233 12.90 14.72 5.73
N SER A 234 13.40 14.23 4.59
CA SER A 234 13.49 15.03 3.36
C SER A 234 12.12 15.54 2.91
N MET A 235 11.05 14.75 3.07
CA MET A 235 9.73 15.23 2.72
C MET A 235 9.15 16.21 3.75
N ASP A 236 9.40 16.00 5.04
CA ASP A 236 8.98 16.97 6.06
C ASP A 236 9.61 18.35 5.78
N GLU A 237 10.85 18.38 5.28
CA GLU A 237 11.48 19.59 4.75
C GLU A 237 10.76 20.14 3.51
N ASP A 238 10.42 19.32 2.52
CA ASP A 238 9.66 19.76 1.33
C ASP A 238 8.30 20.35 1.71
N PHE A 239 7.59 19.76 2.67
CA PHE A 239 6.34 20.28 3.20
C PHE A 239 6.55 21.60 3.94
N ALA A 240 7.61 21.73 4.74
CA ALA A 240 7.94 22.98 5.43
C ALA A 240 8.28 24.10 4.44
N VAL A 241 9.09 23.82 3.41
CA VAL A 241 9.51 24.79 2.38
C VAL A 241 8.32 25.25 1.53
N SER A 242 7.42 24.34 1.19
CA SER A 242 6.20 24.65 0.42
C SER A 242 5.10 25.29 1.27
N GLY A 243 5.24 25.31 2.61
CA GLY A 243 4.21 25.76 3.53
C GLY A 243 2.98 24.85 3.57
N ALA A 244 3.12 23.58 3.18
CA ALA A 244 2.02 22.62 3.13
C ALA A 244 1.61 22.15 4.52
N ILE A 245 0.48 22.67 5.02
CA ILE A 245 -0.04 22.37 6.36
C ILE A 245 -1.21 21.39 6.26
N SER A 246 -2.06 21.59 5.27
CA SER A 246 -3.26 20.79 5.01
C SER A 246 -2.93 19.51 4.23
N LEU A 247 -3.78 18.50 4.32
CA LEU A 247 -3.63 17.25 3.59
C LEU A 247 -3.67 17.49 2.07
N ARG A 248 -4.55 18.40 1.63
CA ARG A 248 -4.64 18.80 0.22
C ARG A 248 -3.32 19.38 -0.30
N GLU A 249 -2.69 20.26 0.48
CA GLU A 249 -1.41 20.87 0.10
C GLU A 249 -0.29 19.83 0.07
N LYS A 250 -0.23 18.95 1.07
CA LYS A 250 0.74 17.84 1.09
C LYS A 250 0.60 16.93 -0.12
N MET A 251 -0.63 16.61 -0.53
CA MET A 251 -0.88 15.85 -1.76
C MET A 251 -0.43 16.60 -3.02
N SER A 252 -0.58 17.93 -3.08
CA SER A 252 -0.06 18.73 -4.20
C SER A 252 1.46 18.68 -4.31
N VAL A 253 2.17 18.67 -3.18
CA VAL A 253 3.63 18.50 -3.16
C VAL A 253 4.03 17.12 -3.67
N ILE A 254 3.33 16.07 -3.22
CA ILE A 254 3.55 14.68 -3.67
C ILE A 254 3.32 14.57 -5.19
N GLU A 255 2.21 15.08 -5.70
CA GLU A 255 1.92 15.10 -7.14
C GLU A 255 3.02 15.81 -7.93
N SER A 256 3.44 17.00 -7.50
CA SER A 256 4.51 17.74 -8.16
C SER A 256 5.81 16.95 -8.19
N ARG A 257 6.14 16.21 -7.12
CA ARG A 257 7.33 15.36 -7.08
C ARG A 257 7.20 14.15 -8.01
N VAL A 258 6.02 13.54 -8.09
CA VAL A 258 5.73 12.46 -9.07
C VAL A 258 5.89 12.95 -10.50
N GLU A 259 5.31 14.11 -10.84
CA GLU A 259 5.45 14.68 -12.18
C GLU A 259 6.91 14.94 -12.54
N LYS A 260 7.68 15.54 -11.62
CA LYS A 260 9.12 15.75 -11.83
C LYS A 260 9.88 14.44 -12.06
N VAL A 261 9.52 13.36 -11.38
CA VAL A 261 10.15 12.05 -11.59
C VAL A 261 9.83 11.50 -12.98
N PHE A 262 8.62 11.72 -13.49
CA PHE A 262 8.25 11.29 -14.84
C PHE A 262 8.77 12.20 -15.95
N GLU A 263 8.94 13.49 -15.69
CA GLU A 263 9.51 14.46 -16.64
C GLU A 263 11.03 14.35 -16.75
N ASN A 264 11.69 13.83 -15.72
CA ASN A 264 13.14 13.67 -15.71
C ASN A 264 13.55 12.53 -16.65
N ASP A 265 14.46 12.81 -17.59
CA ASP A 265 15.07 11.84 -18.50
C ASP A 265 16.13 11.00 -17.77
N ALA A 266 15.73 10.43 -16.64
CA ALA A 266 16.55 9.57 -15.81
C ALA A 266 16.44 8.13 -16.30
N SER A 267 17.45 7.32 -15.97
CA SER A 267 17.37 5.89 -16.23
C SER A 267 16.21 5.24 -15.47
N GLU A 268 15.63 4.19 -16.02
CA GLU A 268 14.51 3.49 -15.42
C GLU A 268 14.79 3.06 -13.97
N PHE A 269 16.01 2.57 -13.71
CA PHE A 269 16.47 2.27 -12.36
C PHE A 269 16.33 3.47 -11.41
N ARG A 270 16.77 4.67 -11.84
CA ARG A 270 16.66 5.89 -11.03
C ARG A 270 15.20 6.32 -10.85
N THR A 271 14.40 6.24 -11.90
CA THR A 271 12.96 6.54 -11.84
C THR A 271 12.28 5.67 -10.78
N MET A 272 12.50 4.35 -10.80
CA MET A 272 11.91 3.43 -9.82
C MET A 272 12.39 3.71 -8.38
N ARG A 273 13.67 4.03 -8.21
CA ARG A 273 14.20 4.43 -6.90
C ARG A 273 13.52 5.69 -6.36
N GLN A 274 13.37 6.72 -7.19
CA GLN A 274 12.70 7.95 -6.80
C GLN A 274 11.21 7.73 -6.49
N LEU A 275 10.54 6.88 -7.27
CA LEU A 275 9.14 6.51 -7.02
C LEU A 275 8.97 5.77 -5.69
N SER A 276 9.92 4.90 -5.31
CA SER A 276 9.91 4.21 -4.01
C SER A 276 9.89 5.19 -2.83
N SER A 277 10.73 6.23 -2.87
CA SER A 277 10.73 7.32 -1.87
C SER A 277 9.37 8.02 -1.79
N VAL A 278 8.81 8.39 -2.95
CA VAL A 278 7.50 9.07 -3.01
C VAL A 278 6.40 8.18 -2.45
N GLN A 279 6.40 6.89 -2.77
CA GLN A 279 5.38 5.95 -2.26
C GLN A 279 5.41 5.82 -0.75
N PHE A 280 6.60 5.74 -0.16
CA PHE A 280 6.73 5.65 1.29
C PHE A 280 6.11 6.88 1.99
N VAL A 281 6.41 8.07 1.46
CA VAL A 281 5.83 9.30 1.98
C VAL A 281 4.32 9.35 1.79
N MET A 282 3.83 9.01 0.60
CA MET A 282 2.39 8.99 0.33
C MET A 282 1.68 8.06 1.30
N ALA A 283 2.25 6.88 1.57
CA ALA A 283 1.73 5.96 2.57
C ALA A 283 1.68 6.57 3.97
N ASN A 284 2.72 7.30 4.42
CA ASN A 284 2.72 7.97 5.73
C ASN A 284 1.66 9.07 5.83
N VAL A 285 1.53 9.88 4.78
CA VAL A 285 0.51 10.94 4.73
C VAL A 285 -0.87 10.32 4.85
N LEU A 286 -1.15 9.23 4.14
CA LEU A 286 -2.43 8.54 4.18
C LEU A 286 -2.67 7.76 5.47
N ASN A 287 -1.63 7.13 6.04
CA ASN A 287 -1.73 6.46 7.34
C ASN A 287 -2.14 7.45 8.44
N SER A 288 -1.63 8.69 8.42
CA SER A 288 -2.06 9.72 9.37
C SER A 288 -3.57 10.03 9.28
N VAL A 289 -4.16 9.90 8.09
CA VAL A 289 -5.61 10.07 7.85
C VAL A 289 -6.38 8.88 8.45
N TYR A 290 -5.91 7.66 8.20
CA TYR A 290 -6.54 6.44 8.71
C TYR A 290 -6.42 6.29 10.24
N GLU A 291 -5.28 6.64 10.83
CA GLU A 291 -5.07 6.59 12.28
C GLU A 291 -5.92 7.64 13.01
N ARG A 292 -5.98 8.87 12.48
CA ARG A 292 -6.84 9.91 13.03
C ARG A 292 -8.32 9.47 13.00
N ARG A 293 -8.74 8.73 11.99
CA ARG A 293 -10.08 8.12 11.91
C ARG A 293 -10.28 7.02 12.96
N ALA A 294 -9.34 6.09 13.11
CA ALA A 294 -9.44 5.03 14.11
C ALA A 294 -9.61 5.61 15.53
N GLN A 295 -8.86 6.66 15.86
CA GLN A 295 -8.97 7.37 17.13
C GLN A 295 -10.32 8.09 17.33
N LEU A 296 -10.94 8.59 16.26
CA LEU A 296 -12.28 9.18 16.33
C LEU A 296 -13.34 8.11 16.61
N ASN A 297 -13.25 6.95 15.96
CA ASN A 297 -14.18 5.83 16.17
C ASN A 297 -14.11 5.27 17.60
N ASP A 298 -12.90 5.13 18.16
CA ASP A 298 -12.72 4.65 19.55
C ASP A 298 -13.27 5.64 20.59
N ARG A 299 -13.14 6.95 20.34
CA ARG A 299 -13.71 8.00 21.19
C ARG A 299 -15.24 8.05 21.15
N GLU A 300 -15.84 7.68 20.03
CA GLU A 300 -17.30 7.60 19.92
C GLU A 300 -17.85 6.30 20.55
N SER A 301 -17.15 5.17 20.42
CA SER A 301 -17.50 3.91 21.08
C SER A 301 -17.44 4.01 22.62
N THR A 302 -16.44 4.74 23.15
CA THR A 302 -16.31 5.00 24.59
C THR A 302 -17.33 6.02 25.11
N ARG A 303 -17.84 6.93 24.28
CA ARG A 303 -18.92 7.87 24.64
C ARG A 303 -20.32 7.26 24.53
N GLY A 304 -20.53 6.29 23.64
CA GLY A 304 -21.78 5.55 23.51
C GLY A 304 -22.03 4.53 24.63
N SER A 305 -21.01 4.24 25.44
CA SER A 305 -21.06 3.34 26.60
C SER A 305 -21.27 4.07 27.93
N GLY A 306 -22.00 5.19 27.92
CA GLY A 306 -22.45 5.84 29.15
C GLY A 306 -23.45 4.92 29.89
N PRO A 307 -23.36 4.79 31.23
CA PRO A 307 -24.22 3.88 31.96
C PRO A 307 -25.68 4.30 31.75
N CYS A 308 -26.50 3.35 31.30
CA CYS A 308 -27.94 3.46 31.45
C CYS A 308 -28.23 3.51 32.96
N LEU A 309 -28.52 4.71 33.46
CA LEU A 309 -29.15 4.95 34.75
C LEU A 309 -30.44 5.73 34.50
#